data_AF-A0A2J6I7G4-F1
#
_entry.id   AF-A0A2J6I7G4-F1
#
_cell.length_a   1.000
_cell.length_b   1.000
_cell.length_c   1.000
_cell.angle_alpha   90.00
_cell.angle_beta   90.00
_cell.angle_gamma   90.00
#
_symmetry.space_group_name_H-M   'P 1'
#
loop_
_entity.id
_entity.type
_entity.pdbx_description
1 polymer ?
#
loop_
_entity_poly.entity_id
_entity_poly.type
_entity_poly.pdbx_seq_one_letter_code
_entity_poly.pdbx_strand_id
1 'polypeptide(L)'
;MKFTMFKTPQPKNFTYRPRYYDKAKEERERRKAELGYESKLDHGENLRAMISQRWRKDDSEKSRSRFKVASYLVMATIIVGSIYVIFLTDFVDKLVALFGVGR
;
A
#
# COMPACT_ATOMS: atom_id res chain seq x y z
N MET A 1 -2.19 31.54 57.98
CA MET A 1 -1.59 30.35 57.33
C MET A 1 -2.42 29.98 56.12
N LYS A 2 -1.82 29.87 54.93
CA LYS A 2 -2.54 29.59 53.68
C LYS A 2 -2.35 28.11 53.30
N PHE A 3 -3.41 27.32 53.44
CA PHE A 3 -3.44 25.94 52.96
C PHE A 3 -3.65 25.95 51.44
N THR A 4 -2.70 25.42 50.68
CA THR A 4 -2.82 25.27 49.22
C THR A 4 -2.97 23.78 48.89
N MET A 5 -4.10 23.41 48.30
CA MET A 5 -4.50 22.01 48.05
C MET A 5 -3.99 21.46 46.71
N PHE A 6 -3.41 22.31 45.86
CA PHE A 6 -2.91 21.92 44.54
C PHE A 6 -1.43 22.25 44.40
N LYS A 7 -0.57 21.25 44.60
CA LYS A 7 0.84 21.29 44.18
C LYS A 7 0.92 20.84 42.72
N THR A 8 1.34 21.73 41.83
CA THR A 8 1.76 21.33 40.49
C THR A 8 3.09 20.57 40.60
N PRO A 9 3.17 19.31 40.14
CA PRO A 9 4.44 18.59 40.12
C PRO A 9 5.40 19.30 39.15
N GLN A 10 6.65 19.42 39.56
CA GLN A 10 7.69 20.00 38.70
C GLN A 10 7.85 19.10 37.45
N PRO A 11 7.93 19.68 36.24
CA PRO A 11 8.14 18.90 35.03
C PRO A 11 9.45 18.11 35.13
N LYS A 12 9.45 16.86 34.67
CA LYS A 12 10.67 16.05 34.59
C LYS A 12 11.61 16.67 33.55
N ASN A 13 12.84 16.94 33.95
CA ASN A 13 13.90 17.35 33.03
C ASN A 13 14.42 16.11 32.30
N PHE A 14 14.33 16.11 30.97
CA PHE A 14 14.88 15.04 30.13
C PHE A 14 16.22 15.48 29.58
N THR A 15 17.29 14.76 29.92
CA THR A 15 18.61 14.96 29.29
C THR A 15 18.60 14.26 27.93
N TYR A 16 18.26 15.00 26.88
CA TYR A 16 18.34 14.49 25.51
C TYR A 16 19.77 14.62 25.00
N ARG A 17 20.41 13.49 24.66
CA ARG A 17 21.66 13.50 23.90
C ARG A 17 21.30 13.51 22.41
N PRO A 18 21.58 14.61 21.66
CA PRO A 18 21.34 14.63 20.23
C PRO A 18 22.21 13.56 19.56
N ARG A 19 21.55 12.63 18.88
CA ARG A 19 22.24 11.70 17.97
C ARG A 19 22.19 12.31 16.57
N TYR A 20 23.35 12.48 15.97
CA TYR A 20 23.42 12.87 14.58
C TYR A 20 22.98 11.70 13.70
N TYR A 21 22.15 12.00 12.70
CA TYR A 21 21.70 11.01 11.74
C TYR A 21 22.85 10.69 10.77
N ASP A 22 23.26 9.43 10.70
CA ASP A 22 24.22 8.92 9.72
C ASP A 22 23.50 7.99 8.73
N LYS A 23 23.23 8.54 7.54
CA LYS A 23 22.54 7.84 6.46
C LYS A 23 23.32 6.62 5.96
N ALA A 24 24.65 6.72 5.87
CA ALA A 24 25.49 5.66 5.34
C ALA A 24 25.57 4.46 6.30
N LYS A 25 25.45 4.71 7.61
CA LYS A 25 25.36 3.66 8.61
C LYS A 25 24.02 2.90 8.53
N GLU A 26 22.91 3.63 8.47
CA GLU A 26 21.57 3.02 8.42
C GLU A 26 21.37 2.18 7.16
N GLU A 27 21.86 2.63 5.99
CA GLU A 27 21.78 1.86 4.74
C GLU A 27 22.59 0.55 4.80
N ARG A 28 23.77 0.56 5.42
CA ARG A 28 24.58 -0.66 5.61
C ARG A 28 23.92 -1.63 6.58
N GLU A 29 23.35 -1.15 7.66
CA GLU A 29 22.64 -1.97 8.65
C GLU A 29 21.37 -2.58 8.04
N ARG A 30 20.64 -1.78 7.26
CA ARG A 30 19.48 -2.25 6.51
C ARG A 30 19.83 -3.36 5.51
N ARG A 31 20.90 -3.18 4.72
CA ARG A 31 21.36 -4.23 3.79
C ARG A 31 21.81 -5.49 4.50
N LYS A 32 22.48 -5.36 5.66
CA LYS A 32 22.87 -6.52 6.49
C LYS A 32 21.65 -7.28 7.02
N ALA A 33 20.63 -6.55 7.47
CA ALA A 33 19.36 -7.14 7.93
C ALA A 33 18.60 -7.84 6.79
N GLU A 34 18.56 -7.25 5.59
CA GLU A 34 17.96 -7.85 4.40
C GLU A 34 18.69 -9.14 3.95
N LEU A 35 20.00 -9.22 4.18
CA LEU A 35 20.83 -10.40 3.86
C LEU A 35 20.80 -11.50 4.95
N GLY A 36 20.05 -11.31 6.04
CA GLY A 36 19.89 -12.31 7.09
C GLY A 36 21.13 -12.54 7.96
N TYR A 37 22.13 -11.66 7.90
CA TYR A 37 23.21 -11.69 8.88
C TYR A 37 22.61 -11.35 10.24
N GLU A 38 22.91 -12.16 11.27
CA GLU A 38 22.47 -11.92 12.66
C GLU A 38 23.10 -10.65 13.23
N SER A 39 22.67 -9.48 12.76
CA SER A 39 22.75 -8.30 13.57
C SER A 39 21.73 -8.51 14.68
N LYS A 40 22.20 -8.62 15.92
CA LYS A 40 21.41 -8.28 17.11
C LYS A 40 20.94 -6.83 16.93
N LEU A 41 19.89 -6.64 16.13
CA LEU A 41 19.26 -5.36 15.96
C LEU A 41 18.82 -4.93 17.34
N ASP A 42 19.20 -3.72 17.73
CA ASP A 42 18.72 -3.14 18.97
C ASP A 42 17.18 -3.16 18.93
N HIS A 43 16.53 -3.36 20.08
CA HIS A 43 15.08 -3.50 20.12
C HIS A 43 14.37 -2.30 19.46
N GLY A 44 14.97 -1.10 19.57
CA GLY A 44 14.50 0.11 18.89
C GLY A 44 14.62 0.08 17.35
N GLU A 45 15.63 -0.59 16.79
CA GLU A 45 15.83 -0.71 15.34
C GLU A 45 14.82 -1.69 14.73
N ASN A 46 14.57 -2.81 15.41
CA ASN A 46 13.50 -3.74 15.03
C ASN A 46 12.13 -3.05 15.04
N LEU A 47 11.84 -2.28 16.09
CA LEU A 47 10.59 -1.54 16.19
C LEU A 47 10.44 -0.52 15.04
N ARG A 48 11.51 0.22 14.72
CA ARG A 48 11.52 1.15 13.59
C ARG A 48 11.30 0.44 12.25
N ALA A 49 11.96 -0.69 12.03
CA ALA A 49 11.79 -1.50 10.82
C ALA A 49 10.33 -1.95 10.68
N MET A 50 9.73 -2.49 11.75
CA MET A 50 8.33 -2.93 11.76
C MET A 50 7.36 -1.77 11.49
N ILE A 51 7.57 -0.60 12.10
CA ILE A 51 6.74 0.60 11.86
C ILE A 51 6.85 1.03 10.40
N SER A 52 8.07 1.11 9.86
CA SER A 52 8.31 1.52 8.47
C SER A 52 7.67 0.57 7.45
N GLN A 53 7.71 -0.74 7.71
CA GLN A 53 7.07 -1.75 6.87
C GLN A 53 5.55 -1.62 6.90
N ARG A 54 4.95 -1.42 8.09
CA ARG A 54 3.50 -1.21 8.21
C ARG A 54 3.05 0.04 7.45
N TRP A 55 3.78 1.14 7.58
CA TRP A 55 3.45 2.38 6.87
C TRP A 55 3.56 2.25 5.35
N ARG A 56 4.55 1.50 4.84
CA ARG A 56 4.65 1.20 3.41
C ARG A 56 3.53 0.30 2.89
N LYS A 57 3.05 -0.63 3.72
CA LYS A 57 1.98 -1.56 3.32
C LYS A 57 0.66 -0.83 3.06
N ASP A 58 0.35 0.17 3.89
CA ASP A 58 -0.87 0.98 3.77
C ASP A 58 -0.94 1.76 2.44
N ASP A 59 0.21 2.22 1.95
CA ASP A 59 0.31 2.92 0.66
C ASP A 59 0.12 1.96 -0.53
N SER A 60 0.58 0.71 -0.39
CA SER A 60 0.41 -0.32 -1.41
C SER A 60 -1.03 -0.80 -1.57
N GLU A 61 -1.84 -0.79 -0.50
CA GLU A 61 -3.25 -1.18 -0.55
C GLU A 61 -4.08 -0.17 -1.35
N LYS A 62 -3.77 1.13 -1.24
CA LYS A 62 -4.38 2.20 -2.06
C LYS A 62 -4.03 2.08 -3.55
N SER A 63 -2.89 1.49 -3.89
CA SER A 63 -2.53 1.20 -5.29
C SER A 63 -3.33 0.00 -5.80
N ARG A 64 -3.43 -1.06 -5.00
CA ARG A 64 -4.16 -2.28 -5.35
C ARG A 64 -5.65 -2.05 -5.59
N SER A 65 -6.28 -1.13 -4.86
CA SER A 65 -7.69 -0.77 -5.10
C SER A 65 -7.92 -0.10 -6.45
N ARG A 66 -7.01 0.79 -6.88
CA ARG A 66 -7.07 1.47 -8.19
C ARG A 66 -6.97 0.47 -9.35
N PHE A 67 -6.08 -0.52 -9.23
CA PHE A 67 -5.98 -1.59 -10.24
C PHE A 67 -7.27 -2.42 -10.34
N LYS A 68 -7.94 -2.70 -9.21
CA LYS A 68 -9.24 -3.40 -9.23
C LYS A 68 -10.32 -2.59 -9.95
N VAL A 69 -10.42 -1.29 -9.66
CA VAL A 69 -11.39 -0.41 -10.34
C VAL A 69 -11.11 -0.36 -11.84
N ALA A 70 -9.85 -0.21 -12.25
CA ALA A 70 -9.47 -0.22 -13.65
C ALA A 70 -9.83 -1.55 -14.34
N SER A 71 -9.60 -2.70 -13.68
CA SER A 71 -9.98 -4.00 -14.25
C SER A 71 -11.50 -4.16 -14.42
N TYR A 72 -12.29 -3.65 -13.48
CA TYR A 72 -13.76 -3.68 -13.60
C TYR A 72 -14.26 -2.78 -14.74
N LEU A 73 -13.66 -1.60 -14.92
CA LEU A 73 -14.00 -0.72 -16.05
C LEU A 73 -13.72 -1.39 -17.39
N VAL A 74 -12.54 -2.02 -17.54
CA VAL A 74 -12.20 -2.75 -18.78
C VAL A 74 -13.22 -3.87 -19.03
N MET A 75 -13.55 -4.66 -18.01
CA MET A 75 -14.52 -5.75 -18.16
C MET A 75 -15.92 -5.22 -18.53
N ALA A 76 -16.37 -4.14 -17.90
CA ALA A 76 -17.64 -3.49 -18.24
C ALA A 76 -17.66 -2.98 -19.69
N THR A 77 -16.56 -2.37 -20.17
CA THR A 77 -16.47 -1.91 -21.56
C THR A 77 -16.51 -3.06 -22.57
N ILE A 78 -15.89 -4.20 -22.26
CA ILE A 78 -15.94 -5.40 -23.12
C ILE A 78 -17.37 -5.94 -23.20
N ILE A 79 -18.08 -6.03 -22.06
CA ILE A 79 -19.46 -6.53 -22.02
C ILE A 79 -20.41 -5.60 -22.79
N VAL A 80 -20.32 -4.28 -22.56
CA VAL A 80 -21.17 -3.32 -23.27
C VAL A 80 -20.83 -3.30 -24.76
N GLY A 81 -19.55 -3.36 -25.11
CA GLY A 81 -19.10 -3.43 -26.49
C GLY A 81 -19.56 -4.70 -27.21
N SER A 82 -19.52 -5.86 -26.53
CA SER A 82 -19.99 -7.11 -27.12
C SER A 82 -21.50 -7.10 -27.34
N ILE A 83 -22.29 -6.61 -26.38
CA ILE A 83 -23.74 -6.45 -26.52
C ILE A 83 -24.05 -5.50 -27.70
N TYR A 84 -23.35 -4.38 -27.80
CA TYR A 84 -23.53 -3.43 -28.89
C TYR A 84 -23.26 -4.04 -30.27
N VAL A 85 -22.16 -4.78 -30.42
CA VAL A 85 -21.82 -5.46 -31.68
C VAL A 85 -22.85 -6.53 -32.05
N ILE A 86 -23.35 -7.28 -31.06
CA ILE A 86 -24.36 -8.33 -31.27
C ILE A 86 -25.72 -7.74 -31.68
N PHE A 87 -26.16 -6.66 -31.05
CA PHE A 87 -27.51 -6.12 -31.24
C PHE A 87 -27.64 -5.07 -32.35
N LEU A 88 -26.60 -4.28 -32.63
CA LEU A 88 -26.68 -3.17 -33.59
C LEU A 88 -26.06 -3.48 -34.95
N THR A 89 -25.30 -4.57 -35.07
CA THR A 89 -24.64 -4.94 -36.35
C THR A 89 -25.28 -6.21 -36.90
N ASP A 90 -25.46 -6.32 -38.22
CA ASP A 90 -25.78 -7.57 -38.95
C ASP A 90 -24.67 -8.65 -38.80
N PHE A 91 -23.76 -8.50 -37.84
CA PHE A 91 -22.66 -9.40 -37.58
C PHE A 91 -23.18 -10.77 -37.17
N VAL A 92 -24.25 -10.83 -36.38
CA VAL A 92 -24.90 -12.09 -35.99
C VAL A 92 -25.53 -12.75 -37.21
N ASP A 93 -26.26 -12.00 -38.04
CA ASP A 93 -26.88 -12.53 -39.27
C ASP A 93 -25.83 -13.02 -40.28
N LYS A 94 -24.72 -12.28 -40.44
CA LYS A 94 -23.58 -12.69 -41.28
C LYS A 94 -22.83 -13.89 -40.70
N LEU A 95 -22.69 -13.99 -39.38
CA LEU A 95 -22.13 -15.18 -38.71
C LEU A 95 -23.00 -16.41 -38.95
N VAL A 96 -24.31 -16.29 -38.74
CA VAL A 96 -25.27 -17.37 -38.94
C VAL A 96 -25.35 -17.78 -40.42
N ALA A 97 -25.27 -16.81 -41.33
CA ALA A 97 -25.17 -17.06 -42.77
C ALA A 97 -23.85 -17.76 -43.16
N LEU A 98 -22.73 -17.42 -42.51
CA LEU A 98 -21.42 -18.08 -42.72
C LEU A 98 -21.43 -19.54 -42.25
N PHE A 99 -22.20 -19.86 -41.21
CA PHE A 99 -22.41 -21.22 -40.71
C PHE A 99 -23.50 -22.02 -41.47
N GLY A 100 -24.05 -21.46 -42.56
CA GLY A 100 -24.91 -22.21 -43.49
C GLY A 100 -26.31 -22.51 -42.97
N VAL A 101 -26.77 -21.83 -41.92
CA VAL A 101 -28.12 -22.02 -41.34
C VAL A 101 -29.15 -21.04 -41.92
N GLY A 102 -28.73 -20.07 -42.73
CA GLY A 102 -29.62 -19.14 -43.44
C GLY A 102 -29.88 -19.58 -44.89
N ARG A 103 -30.99 -20.30 -45.12
CA ARG A 103 -31.73 -20.29 -46.37
C ARG A 103 -33.14 -19.82 -46.09
#